data_AF-A0A0B7MLN1-F1
#
_entry.id   AF-A0A0B7MLN1-F1
#
_cell.length_a   1.000
_cell.length_b   1.000
_cell.length_c   1.000
_cell.angle_alpha   90.00
_cell.angle_beta   90.00
_cell.angle_gamma   90.00
#
_symmetry.space_group_name_H-M   'P 1'
#
loop_
_entity.id
_entity.type
_entity.pdbx_description
1 polymer ?
#
loop_
_entity_poly.entity_id
_entity_poly.type
_entity_poly.pdbx_seq_one_letter_code
_entity_poly.pdbx_strand_id
1 'polypeptide(L)'
;MRLCAQEHNRKNWLFANTPNGARASAIYYSLIVSAKENGLNPFEYLTWIFTNAPNLGKTGYIASVRDFLPGSETIPKKVFTPKPCGTNVEKFAWEED
;
A
#
# COMPACT_ATOMS: atom_id res chain seq x y z
N MET A 1 -34.73 14.63 -32.16
CA MET A 1 -34.12 14.54 -30.82
C MET A 1 -34.50 13.21 -30.18
N ARG A 2 -33.55 12.27 -30.06
CA ARG A 2 -33.56 11.23 -29.02
C ARG A 2 -32.12 11.02 -28.58
N LEU A 3 -31.81 11.54 -27.41
CA LEU A 3 -30.71 11.08 -26.55
C LEU A 3 -31.08 9.72 -25.94
N CYS A 4 -30.10 9.03 -25.33
CA CYS A 4 -30.14 7.73 -24.65
C CYS A 4 -29.81 6.53 -25.57
N ALA A 5 -28.81 5.67 -25.33
CA ALA A 5 -27.89 5.54 -24.21
C ALA A 5 -26.65 4.76 -24.69
N GLN A 6 -25.45 5.30 -24.50
CA GLN A 6 -24.21 4.55 -24.65
C GLN A 6 -23.96 3.78 -23.34
N GLU A 7 -24.81 2.81 -22.98
CA GLU A 7 -24.56 1.91 -21.86
C GLU A 7 -23.65 0.75 -22.28
N HIS A 8 -22.43 1.05 -22.71
CA HIS A 8 -21.43 0.01 -22.97
C HIS A 8 -20.10 0.35 -22.30
N ASN A 9 -20.15 0.61 -20.99
CA ASN A 9 -18.96 0.56 -20.13
C ASN A 9 -19.26 -0.03 -18.73
N ARG A 10 -20.15 -1.04 -18.66
CA ARG A 10 -20.43 -1.83 -17.43
C ARG A 10 -20.24 -3.34 -17.63
N LYS A 11 -19.45 -3.76 -18.61
CA LYS A 11 -19.18 -5.19 -18.88
C LYS A 11 -17.74 -5.63 -18.62
N ASN A 12 -16.81 -4.70 -18.38
CA ASN A 12 -15.40 -5.03 -18.15
C ASN A 12 -15.01 -5.18 -16.67
N TRP A 13 -15.87 -4.73 -15.74
CA TRP A 13 -15.57 -4.78 -14.30
C TRP A 13 -15.77 -6.18 -13.72
N LEU A 14 -16.69 -6.97 -14.28
CA LEU A 14 -16.97 -8.34 -13.83
C LEU A 14 -15.80 -9.30 -14.11
N PHE A 15 -14.89 -8.95 -15.03
CA PHE A 15 -13.73 -9.75 -15.41
C PHE A 15 -12.39 -9.19 -14.91
N ALA A 16 -12.40 -8.10 -14.15
CA ALA A 16 -11.21 -7.57 -13.49
C ALA A 16 -10.77 -8.44 -12.28
N ASN A 17 -11.28 -9.67 -12.16
CA ASN A 17 -10.96 -10.61 -11.08
C ASN A 17 -9.89 -11.61 -11.53
N THR A 18 -8.71 -11.11 -11.92
CA THR A 18 -7.59 -11.99 -12.21
C THR A 18 -6.98 -12.49 -10.89
N PRO A 19 -6.66 -13.78 -10.75
CA PRO A 19 -5.98 -14.30 -9.56
C PRO A 19 -4.67 -13.55 -9.26
N ASN A 20 -3.98 -13.08 -10.31
CA ASN A 20 -2.77 -12.28 -10.18
C ASN A 20 -3.04 -10.90 -9.58
N GLY A 21 -4.14 -10.23 -9.97
CA GLY A 21 -4.56 -8.96 -9.39
C GLY A 21 -4.96 -9.11 -7.93
N ALA A 22 -5.77 -10.13 -7.61
CA ALA A 22 -6.14 -10.43 -6.23
C ALA A 22 -4.91 -10.70 -5.34
N ARG A 23 -3.93 -11.45 -5.86
CA ARG A 23 -2.68 -11.73 -5.17
C ARG A 23 -1.85 -10.47 -4.95
N ALA A 24 -1.71 -9.62 -5.97
CA ALA A 24 -1.00 -8.36 -5.85
C ALA A 24 -1.64 -7.46 -4.77
N SER A 25 -2.97 -7.30 -4.81
CA SER A 25 -3.71 -6.56 -3.79
C SER A 25 -3.52 -7.13 -2.40
N ALA A 26 -3.60 -8.46 -2.23
CA ALA A 26 -3.36 -9.11 -0.94
C ALA A 26 -1.96 -8.82 -0.38
N ILE A 27 -0.93 -8.77 -1.24
CA ILE A 27 0.43 -8.41 -0.84
C ILE A 27 0.48 -6.94 -0.37
N TYR A 28 -0.10 -6.01 -1.13
CA TYR A 28 -0.14 -4.60 -0.74
C TYR A 28 -0.85 -4.38 0.60
N TYR A 29 -2.04 -4.98 0.78
CA TYR A 29 -2.76 -4.89 2.06
C TYR A 29 -1.96 -5.48 3.22
N SER A 30 -1.31 -6.62 3.01
CA SER A 30 -0.46 -7.24 4.03
C SER A 30 0.67 -6.31 4.49
N LEU A 31 1.33 -5.62 3.55
CA LEU A 31 2.39 -4.66 3.86
C LEU A 31 1.87 -3.43 4.61
N ILE A 32 0.73 -2.88 4.18
CA ILE A 32 0.12 -1.69 4.80
C ILE A 32 -0.32 -2.00 6.23
N VAL A 33 -1.01 -3.12 6.45
CA VAL A 33 -1.47 -3.53 7.78
C VAL A 33 -0.27 -3.77 8.68
N SER A 34 0.75 -4.49 8.19
CA SER A 34 1.99 -4.70 8.95
C SER A 34 2.67 -3.39 9.34
N ALA A 35 2.74 -2.41 8.43
CA ALA A 35 3.33 -1.10 8.73
C ALA A 35 2.52 -0.34 9.79
N LYS A 36 1.19 -0.38 9.69
CA LYS A 36 0.28 0.29 10.62
C LYS A 36 0.37 -0.29 12.04
N GLU A 37 0.36 -1.61 12.17
CA GLU A 37 0.53 -2.29 13.47
C GLU A 37 1.86 -1.95 14.15
N ASN A 38 2.90 -1.65 13.36
CA ASN A 38 4.21 -1.25 13.86
C ASN A 38 4.36 0.28 14.05
N GLY A 39 3.28 1.06 13.89
CA GLY A 39 3.31 2.51 14.06
C GLY A 39 4.12 3.27 12.98
N LEU A 40 4.31 2.65 11.82
CA LEU A 40 4.96 3.25 10.66
C LEU A 40 3.92 3.94 9.78
N ASN A 41 4.31 5.03 9.12
CA ASN A 41 3.51 5.64 8.07
C ASN A 41 3.54 4.71 6.83
N PRO A 42 2.39 4.14 6.41
CA PRO A 42 2.36 3.16 5.32
C PRO A 42 2.88 3.72 3.99
N PHE A 43 2.61 4.98 3.69
CA PHE A 43 3.03 5.62 2.44
C PHE A 43 4.54 5.80 2.35
N GLU A 44 5.14 6.35 3.41
CA GLU A 44 6.60 6.55 3.50
C GLU A 44 7.34 5.20 3.54
N TYR A 45 6.78 4.21 4.24
CA TYR A 45 7.35 2.87 4.32
C TYR A 45 7.36 2.16 2.97
N LEU A 46 6.25 2.16 2.23
CA LEU A 46 6.18 1.57 0.90
C LEU A 46 7.09 2.30 -0.10
N THR A 47 7.16 3.64 -0.04
CA THR A 47 8.06 4.43 -0.89
C THR A 47 9.52 4.03 -0.64
N TRP A 48 9.90 3.87 0.62
CA TRP A 48 11.25 3.43 0.98
C TRP A 48 11.54 2.00 0.50
N ILE A 49 10.59 1.07 0.67
CA ILE A 49 10.72 -0.30 0.14
C ILE A 49 10.95 -0.26 -1.37
N PHE A 50 10.09 0.41 -2.14
CA PHE A 50 10.20 0.42 -3.61
C PHE A 50 11.43 1.16 -4.13
N THR A 51 12.00 2.08 -3.35
CA THR A 51 13.26 2.75 -3.70
C THR A 51 14.46 1.82 -3.52
N ASN A 52 14.45 0.98 -2.47
CA ASN A 52 15.60 0.15 -2.10
C ASN A 52 15.52 -1.28 -2.67
N ALA A 53 14.31 -1.84 -2.82
CA ALA A 53 14.09 -3.20 -3.33
C ALA A 53 14.76 -3.49 -4.69
N PRO A 54 14.67 -2.63 -5.72
CA PRO A 54 15.37 -2.89 -6.99
C PRO A 54 16.89 -2.69 -6.90
N ASN A 55 17.38 -2.07 -5.82
CA ASN A 55 18.78 -1.77 -5.59
C ASN A 55 19.44 -2.73 -4.57
N LEU A 56 18.77 -3.84 -4.24
CA LEU A 56 19.28 -4.85 -3.32
C LEU A 56 20.69 -5.31 -3.72
N GLY A 57 21.63 -5.24 -2.77
CA GLY A 57 23.02 -5.65 -2.96
C GLY A 57 23.95 -4.61 -3.60
N LYS A 58 23.46 -3.40 -3.90
CA LYS A 58 24.33 -2.28 -4.28
C LYS A 58 24.91 -1.59 -3.04
N THR A 59 26.15 -1.11 -3.14
CA THR A 59 26.81 -0.36 -2.07
C THR A 59 26.01 0.88 -1.70
N GLY A 60 25.61 1.01 -0.43
CA GLY A 60 24.80 2.13 0.08
C GLY A 60 23.29 1.88 0.10
N TYR A 61 22.82 0.75 -0.45
CA TYR A 61 21.43 0.29 -0.35
C TYR A 61 21.33 -0.92 0.59
N ILE A 62 20.10 -1.32 0.87
CA ILE A 62 19.79 -2.46 1.71
C ILE A 62 20.35 -3.76 1.09
N ALA A 63 20.97 -4.60 1.93
CA ALA A 63 21.58 -5.84 1.49
C ALA A 63 20.62 -7.03 1.54
N SER A 64 19.71 -7.07 2.52
CA SER A 64 18.85 -8.23 2.74
C SER A 64 17.37 -7.87 2.84
N VAL A 65 16.50 -8.83 2.51
CA VAL A 65 15.06 -8.64 2.63
C VAL A 65 14.57 -8.45 4.07
N ARG A 66 15.36 -8.91 5.06
CA ARG A 66 15.02 -8.78 6.49
C ARG A 66 15.12 -7.35 6.98
N ASP A 67 15.99 -6.57 6.37
CA ASP A 67 16.20 -5.17 6.72
C ASP A 67 15.00 -4.29 6.34
N PHE A 68 14.12 -4.80 5.46
CA PHE A 68 12.84 -4.16 5.18
C PHE A 68 11.83 -4.31 6.31
N LEU A 69 11.96 -5.34 7.15
CA LEU A 69 10.93 -5.68 8.13
C LEU A 69 10.83 -4.61 9.22
N PRO A 70 9.61 -4.33 9.71
CA PRO A 70 9.42 -3.41 10.80
C PRO A 70 10.08 -4.00 12.06
N GLY A 71 11.12 -3.34 12.56
CA GLY A 71 12.00 -3.84 13.62
C GLY A 71 13.49 -3.89 13.24
N SER A 72 13.81 -3.70 11.96
CA SER A 72 15.17 -3.47 11.49
C SER A 72 15.71 -2.09 11.93
N GLU A 73 16.99 -2.04 12.31
CA GLU A 73 17.69 -0.80 12.66
C GLU A 73 17.92 0.13 11.45
N THR A 74 17.71 -0.36 10.22
CA THR A 74 17.98 0.38 8.97
C THR A 74 16.84 1.28 8.53
N ILE A 75 15.69 1.27 9.22
CA ILE A 75 14.51 2.03 8.82
C ILE A 75 14.72 3.54 9.13
N PRO A 76 14.49 4.44 8.15
CA PRO A 76 14.65 5.87 8.39
C PRO A 76 13.66 6.39 9.43
N LYS A 77 14.14 7.26 10.33
CA LYS A 77 13.32 7.91 11.37
C LYS A 77 12.12 8.68 10.82
N LYS A 78 12.18 9.13 9.56
CA LYS A 78 11.10 9.82 8.83
C LYS A 78 9.87 8.93 8.59
N VAL A 79 10.06 7.62 8.53
CA VAL A 79 8.99 6.65 8.25
C VAL A 79 8.08 6.46 9.47
N PHE A 80 8.58 6.77 10.68
CA PHE A 80 7.76 6.73 11.87
C PHE A 80 6.75 7.88 11.85
N THR A 81 5.48 7.54 12.06
CA THR A 81 4.46 8.57 12.16
C THR A 81 4.61 9.25 13.53
N PRO A 82 4.68 10.59 13.61
CA PRO A 82 4.43 11.25 14.88
C PRO A 82 3.00 10.89 15.28
N LYS A 83 2.80 10.24 16.44
CA LYS A 83 1.46 9.83 16.90
C LYS A 83 0.53 11.05 16.89
N PRO A 84 -0.51 11.10 16.04
CA PRO A 84 -1.53 12.11 16.21
C PRO A 84 -2.33 11.75 17.46
N CYS A 85 -2.22 12.58 18.49
CA CYS A 85 -3.11 12.55 19.65
C CYS A 85 -4.50 13.01 19.17
N GLY A 86 -5.37 12.07 18.81
CA GLY A 86 -6.74 12.35 18.40
C GLY A 86 -7.13 11.63 17.12
N THR A 87 -7.83 10.51 17.29
CA THR A 87 -8.60 9.82 16.26
C THR A 87 -9.57 10.77 15.57
N ASN A 88 -9.32 11.11 14.31
CA ASN A 88 -10.40 11.17 13.35
C ASN A 88 -10.35 9.86 12.58
N VAL A 89 -11.30 8.97 12.88
CA VAL A 89 -11.60 7.82 12.05
C VAL A 89 -12.04 8.41 10.72
N GLU A 90 -11.13 8.46 9.74
CA GLU A 90 -11.50 8.71 8.36
C GLU A 90 -12.48 7.61 7.99
N LYS A 91 -13.78 7.92 8.05
CA LYS A 91 -14.81 7.11 7.41
C LYS A 91 -14.47 7.09 5.94
N PHE A 92 -13.92 5.98 5.47
CA PHE A 92 -13.70 5.78 4.06
C PHE A 92 -15.07 5.74 3.38
N ALA A 93 -15.22 6.41 2.24
CA ALA A 93 -16.47 6.51 1.47
C ALA A 93 -17.01 5.15 0.93
N TRP A 94 -16.46 4.04 1.41
CA TRP A 94 -16.77 2.66 1.05
C TRP A 94 -17.30 1.84 2.23
N GLU A 95 -17.51 2.47 3.40
CA GLU A 95 -18.23 1.90 4.56
C GLU A 95 -19.71 2.33 4.61
N GLU A 96 -20.24 2.90 3.53
CA GLU A 96 -21.68 3.12 3.38
C GLU A 96 -22.26 2.03 2.46
N ASP A 97 -23.13 1.20 3.08
CA ASP A 97 -23.98 0.10 2.57
C ASP A 97 -23.33 -1.23 2.13
#